data_AF-A0A2V7TW71-F1
#
_entry.id   AF-A0A2V7TW71-F1
#
_cell.length_a   1.000
_cell.length_b   1.000
_cell.length_c   1.000
_cell.angle_alpha   90.00
_cell.angle_beta   90.00
_cell.angle_gamma   90.00
#
_symmetry.space_group_name_H-M   'P 1'
#
loop_
_entity.id
_entity.type
_entity.pdbx_description
1 polymer ?
#
loop_
_entity_poly.entity_id
_entity_poly.type
_entity_poly.pdbx_seq_one_letter_code
_entity_poly.pdbx_strand_id
1 'polypeptide(L)'
;MKSLLRDVGRVSSALLLLWPLGRTAPGAEPPAAGQATKKKASVARAPFGHTPDGQTVELFTLTNARGTEVRAMNYGGIIVSLRVPDRAGRFGDVVLGHESLEGYLKASPYFGCIVGRYGNRIAKG
;
A
#
# COMPACT_ATOMS: atom_id res chain seq x y z
N MET A 1 3.25 -52.10 -48.08
CA MET A 1 2.37 -52.85 -47.16
C MET A 1 1.58 -51.84 -46.34
N LYS A 2 0.26 -51.72 -46.67
CA LYS A 2 -0.87 -51.16 -45.89
C LYS A 2 -0.63 -49.77 -45.24
N SER A 3 -1.37 -48.70 -45.47
CA SER A 3 -2.71 -48.47 -46.02
C SER A 3 -2.86 -46.93 -45.91
N LEU A 4 -2.94 -46.20 -47.01
CA LEU A 4 -4.20 -45.79 -47.61
C LEU A 4 -4.92 -44.67 -46.83
N LEU A 5 -4.88 -43.49 -47.44
CA LEU A 5 -5.96 -42.51 -47.63
C LEU A 5 -6.88 -42.18 -46.44
N ARG A 6 -6.92 -40.88 -46.13
CA ARG A 6 -8.16 -40.09 -46.14
C ARG A 6 -7.83 -38.60 -46.39
N ASP A 7 -8.31 -38.11 -47.53
CA ASP A 7 -8.63 -36.73 -47.95
C ASP A 7 -7.66 -35.60 -47.58
N VAL A 8 -6.92 -34.95 -48.49
CA VAL A 8 -7.33 -34.32 -49.77
C VAL A 8 -8.58 -33.45 -49.64
N GLY A 9 -8.38 -32.24 -49.14
CA GLY A 9 -9.41 -31.20 -49.04
C GLY A 9 -8.86 -29.80 -49.29
N ARG A 10 -8.34 -29.60 -50.51
CA ARG A 10 -8.29 -28.34 -51.26
C ARG A 10 -7.66 -27.08 -50.62
N VAL A 11 -6.59 -26.63 -51.30
CA VAL A 11 -6.43 -25.28 -51.90
C VAL A 11 -6.61 -24.11 -50.91
N SER A 12 -5.58 -23.32 -50.58
CA SER A 12 -5.05 -22.35 -51.54
C SER A 12 -3.76 -21.72 -51.00
N SER A 13 -2.72 -21.78 -51.82
CA SER A 13 -1.54 -20.93 -51.74
C SER A 13 -1.92 -19.50 -52.11
N ALA A 14 -1.54 -18.53 -51.29
CA ALA A 14 -1.43 -17.13 -51.71
C ALA A 14 -0.17 -16.54 -51.09
N LEU A 15 0.80 -16.35 -51.97
CA LEU A 15 2.15 -15.89 -51.76
C LEU A 15 2.19 -14.36 -52.02
N LEU A 16 2.93 -13.65 -51.18
CA LEU A 16 3.66 -12.39 -51.44
C LEU A 16 2.92 -11.04 -51.54
N LEU A 17 3.53 -10.08 -50.81
CA LEU A 17 3.63 -8.64 -51.03
C LEU A 17 2.46 -7.76 -50.58
N LEU A 18 2.68 -6.95 -49.55
CA LEU A 18 3.00 -5.52 -49.69
C LEU A 18 2.64 -4.82 -48.37
N TRP A 19 3.65 -4.54 -47.54
CA TRP A 19 3.48 -3.69 -46.37
C TRP A 19 3.35 -2.24 -46.83
N PRO A 20 2.25 -1.51 -46.58
CA PRO A 20 2.23 -0.08 -46.79
C PRO A 20 2.79 0.61 -45.55
N LEU A 21 3.86 1.38 -45.75
CA LEU A 21 4.18 2.54 -44.93
C LEU A 21 2.91 3.41 -44.78
N GLY A 22 2.67 3.91 -43.57
CA GLY A 22 1.73 5.00 -43.35
C GLY A 22 0.59 4.67 -42.39
N ARG A 23 0.92 4.52 -41.10
CA ARG A 23 -0.05 4.76 -40.03
C ARG A 23 0.58 5.72 -39.03
N THR A 24 0.21 6.99 -39.17
CA THR A 24 0.43 8.04 -38.18
C THR A 24 0.05 7.52 -36.80
N ALA A 25 1.00 7.55 -35.86
CA ALA A 25 0.72 7.30 -34.46
C ALA A 25 -0.24 8.39 -33.94
N PRO A 26 -1.46 8.07 -33.47
CA PRO A 26 -2.11 8.94 -32.52
C PRO A 26 -1.36 8.80 -31.20
N GLY A 27 -1.09 9.93 -30.56
CA GLY A 27 -0.30 10.03 -29.33
C GLY A 27 -0.75 9.01 -28.28
N ALA A 28 0.24 8.43 -27.61
CA ALA A 28 0.05 7.58 -26.45
C ALA A 28 -0.81 8.33 -25.42
N GLU A 29 -2.07 7.92 -25.32
CA GLU A 29 -2.92 8.24 -24.18
C GLU A 29 -2.19 7.77 -22.91
N PRO A 30 -2.02 8.63 -21.89
CA PRO A 30 -1.45 8.20 -20.63
C PRO A 30 -2.30 7.04 -20.08
N PRO A 31 -1.67 5.97 -19.56
CA PRO A 31 -2.39 4.79 -19.11
C PRO A 31 -3.43 5.21 -18.07
N ALA A 32 -4.68 4.88 -18.38
CA ALA A 32 -5.84 5.11 -17.54
C ALA A 32 -5.53 4.73 -16.09
N ALA A 33 -5.76 5.68 -15.19
CA ALA A 33 -5.65 5.48 -13.76
C ALA A 33 -6.42 4.20 -13.38
N GLY A 34 -5.68 3.21 -12.86
CA GLY A 34 -6.23 1.94 -12.43
C GLY A 34 -7.42 2.18 -11.50
N GLN A 35 -8.55 1.57 -11.84
CA GLN A 35 -9.77 1.66 -11.06
C GLN A 35 -9.51 1.09 -9.66
N ALA A 36 -9.27 1.98 -8.70
CA ALA A 36 -9.16 1.63 -7.30
C ALA A 36 -10.54 1.15 -6.82
N THR A 37 -10.67 -0.16 -6.60
CA THR A 37 -11.83 -0.74 -5.94
C THR A 37 -11.97 -0.09 -4.56
N LYS A 38 -13.04 0.68 -4.36
CA LYS A 38 -13.33 1.32 -3.05
C LYS A 38 -13.58 0.22 -2.01
N LYS A 39 -12.56 -0.13 -1.23
CA LYS A 39 -12.76 -0.89 0.01
C LYS A 39 -13.59 -0.05 0.98
N LYS A 40 -14.32 -0.65 1.92
CA LYS A 40 -14.90 0.13 3.04
C LYS A 40 -13.81 0.40 4.07
N ALA A 41 -13.94 1.50 4.81
CA ALA A 41 -13.05 1.76 5.93
C ALA A 41 -13.23 0.68 7.00
N SER A 42 -12.13 0.24 7.62
CA SER A 42 -12.12 -0.82 8.63
C SER A 42 -11.17 -0.49 9.77
N VAL A 43 -11.42 -1.11 10.93
CA VAL A 43 -10.57 -1.01 12.12
C VAL A 43 -10.28 -2.43 12.61
N ALA A 44 -9.00 -2.77 12.75
CA ALA A 44 -8.54 -4.00 13.37
C ALA A 44 -7.76 -3.67 14.66
N ARG A 45 -7.74 -4.61 15.61
CA ARG A 45 -7.02 -4.50 16.88
C ARG A 45 -6.11 -5.70 17.07
N ALA A 46 -4.91 -5.48 17.59
CA ALA A 46 -3.97 -6.52 17.93
C ALA A 46 -3.20 -6.16 19.21
N PRO A 47 -2.80 -7.14 20.04
CA PRO A 47 -1.93 -6.88 21.18
C PRO A 47 -0.54 -6.43 20.69
N PHE A 48 0.02 -5.40 21.34
CA PHE A 48 1.36 -4.87 21.02
C PHE A 48 2.37 -5.13 22.15
N GLY A 49 1.91 -5.26 23.39
CA GLY A 49 2.75 -5.62 24.54
C GLY A 49 2.13 -5.21 25.87
N HIS A 50 2.95 -5.22 26.93
CA HIS A 50 2.57 -4.75 28.26
C HIS A 50 3.52 -3.65 28.72
N THR A 51 2.99 -2.64 29.42
CA THR A 51 3.82 -1.64 30.10
C THR A 51 4.50 -2.29 31.33
N PRO A 52 5.56 -1.67 31.87
CA PRO A 52 6.18 -2.13 33.12
C PRO A 52 5.18 -2.19 34.30
N ASP A 53 4.14 -1.35 34.24
CA ASP A 53 3.05 -1.31 35.22
C ASP A 53 1.97 -2.38 35.00
N GLY A 54 2.15 -3.26 34.00
CA GLY A 54 1.24 -4.37 33.68
C GLY A 54 0.04 -4.00 32.82
N GLN A 55 -0.03 -2.78 32.27
CA GLN A 55 -1.13 -2.38 31.40
C GLN A 55 -0.96 -2.96 29.99
N THR A 56 -2.03 -3.51 29.42
CA THR A 56 -2.02 -4.01 28.04
C THR A 56 -2.03 -2.86 27.04
N VAL A 57 -1.05 -2.88 26.14
CA VAL A 57 -0.95 -1.98 25.00
C VAL A 57 -1.48 -2.68 23.76
N GLU A 58 -2.43 -2.04 23.10
CA GLU A 58 -3.06 -2.52 21.87
C GLU A 58 -2.70 -1.62 20.69
N LEU A 59 -2.57 -2.21 19.52
CA LEU A 59 -2.40 -1.54 18.24
C LEU A 59 -3.71 -1.56 17.45
N PHE A 60 -4.14 -0.38 17.02
CA PHE A 60 -5.32 -0.14 16.21
C PHE A 60 -4.87 0.13 14.78
N THR A 61 -5.31 -0.72 13.85
CA THR A 61 -5.02 -0.58 12.43
C THR A 61 -6.26 -0.08 11.72
N LEU A 62 -6.22 1.15 11.23
CA LEU A 62 -7.30 1.80 10.50
C LEU A 62 -6.96 1.77 9.02
N THR A 63 -7.82 1.17 8.20
CA THR A 63 -7.67 1.14 6.74
C THR A 63 -8.78 1.95 6.10
N ASN A 64 -8.44 2.81 5.13
CA ASN A 64 -9.44 3.58 4.38
C ASN A 64 -9.81 2.90 3.05
N ALA A 65 -10.78 3.48 2.36
CA ALA A 65 -11.27 2.97 1.08
C ALA A 65 -10.25 2.96 -0.06
N ARG A 66 -9.20 3.77 0.05
CA ARG A 66 -8.12 3.93 -0.94
C ARG A 66 -6.89 3.11 -0.57
N GLY A 67 -6.97 2.25 0.45
CA GLY A 67 -5.87 1.39 0.90
C GLY A 67 -4.84 2.05 1.80
N THR A 68 -5.00 3.32 2.17
CA THR A 68 -4.16 3.95 3.20
C THR A 68 -4.39 3.26 4.53
N GLU A 69 -3.30 2.97 5.24
CA GLU A 69 -3.33 2.29 6.52
C GLU A 69 -2.64 3.15 7.59
N VAL A 70 -3.29 3.31 8.73
CA VAL A 70 -2.74 3.99 9.92
C VAL A 70 -2.71 2.99 11.06
N ARG A 71 -1.56 2.84 11.71
CA ARG A 71 -1.43 2.05 12.93
C ARG A 71 -1.14 2.97 14.10
N ALA A 72 -1.98 2.95 15.12
CA ALA A 72 -1.83 3.74 16.33
C ALA A 72 -1.99 2.87 17.56
N MET A 73 -1.28 3.17 18.65
CA MET A 73 -1.42 2.43 19.91
C MET A 73 -2.19 3.23 20.97
N ASN A 74 -2.81 2.53 21.92
CA ASN A 74 -3.50 3.16 23.06
C ASN A 74 -2.54 3.83 24.06
N TYR A 75 -1.27 3.44 24.08
CA TYR A 75 -0.25 4.07 24.91
C TYR A 75 0.22 5.40 24.29
N GLY A 76 -0.10 6.53 24.95
CA GLY A 76 0.28 7.86 24.48
C GLY A 76 -0.36 8.31 23.15
N GLY A 77 -1.32 7.55 22.63
CA GLY A 77 -1.96 7.79 21.33
C GLY A 77 -0.97 7.80 20.16
N ILE A 78 0.11 7.03 20.27
CA ILE A 78 1.24 7.11 19.35
C ILE A 78 0.88 6.51 17.99
N ILE A 79 1.11 7.26 16.92
CA ILE A 79 1.09 6.74 15.54
C ILE A 79 2.41 5.98 15.29
N VAL A 80 2.30 4.67 15.09
CA VAL A 80 3.43 3.76 14.85
C VAL A 80 3.78 3.68 13.38
N SER A 81 2.80 3.79 12.49
CA SER A 81 2.99 3.59 11.05
C SER A 81 1.88 4.28 10.27
N LEU A 82 2.24 4.91 9.16
CA LEU A 82 1.31 5.53 8.22
C LEU A 82 1.71 5.17 6.80
N ARG A 83 0.97 4.24 6.19
CA ARG A 83 1.25 3.75 4.84
C ARG A 83 0.41 4.50 3.81
N VAL A 84 1.05 5.32 3.00
CA VAL A 84 0.42 6.15 1.96
C VAL A 84 0.96 5.81 0.58
N PRO A 85 0.15 5.88 -0.49
CA PRO A 85 0.61 5.66 -1.85
C PRO A 85 1.41 6.88 -2.37
N ASP A 86 2.51 6.61 -3.07
CA ASP A 86 3.25 7.62 -3.85
C ASP A 86 2.54 7.93 -5.19
N ARG A 87 3.14 8.80 -6.00
CA ARG A 87 2.62 9.15 -7.34
C ARG A 87 2.49 7.93 -8.27
N ALA A 88 3.29 6.89 -8.08
CA ALA A 88 3.25 5.65 -8.83
C ALA A 88 2.32 4.59 -8.19
N GLY A 89 1.61 4.93 -7.11
CA GLY A 89 0.72 4.03 -6.38
C GLY A 89 1.43 3.04 -5.43
N ARG A 90 2.73 3.20 -5.19
CA ARG A 90 3.49 2.35 -4.26
C ARG A 90 3.30 2.85 -2.84
N PHE A 91 2.94 1.96 -1.92
CA PHE A 91 2.73 2.30 -0.52
C PHE A 91 4.05 2.31 0.25
N GLY A 92 4.36 3.44 0.88
CA GLY A 92 5.49 3.60 1.79
C GLY A 92 5.03 4.04 3.18
N ASP A 93 5.78 3.65 4.21
CA ASP A 93 5.61 4.22 5.55
C ASP A 93 6.30 5.59 5.61
N VAL A 94 5.58 6.61 6.07
CA VAL A 94 6.07 7.99 6.14
C VAL A 94 6.28 8.47 7.56
N VAL A 95 6.02 7.63 8.57
CA VAL A 95 6.21 7.97 9.99
C VAL A 95 7.45 7.28 10.52
N LEU A 96 8.22 8.02 11.31
CA LEU A 96 9.33 7.46 12.08
C LEU A 96 8.79 6.87 13.38
N GLY A 97 9.24 5.67 13.71
CA GLY A 97 8.82 4.97 14.91
C GLY A 97 9.67 3.74 15.18
N HIS A 98 9.32 3.03 16.24
CA HIS A 98 9.91 1.74 16.61
C HIS A 98 8.97 0.60 16.26
N GLU A 99 9.54 -0.59 16.03
CA GLU A 99 8.78 -1.81 15.78
C GLU A 99 8.26 -2.46 17.08
N SER A 100 8.89 -2.17 18.23
CA SER A 100 8.54 -2.75 19.54
C SER A 100 8.12 -1.68 20.56
N LEU A 101 7.29 -2.10 21.51
CA LEU A 101 6.85 -1.25 22.64
C LEU A 101 8.03 -0.75 23.49
N GLU A 102 9.04 -1.59 23.68
CA GLU A 102 10.24 -1.26 24.47
C GLU A 102 11.00 -0.07 23.90
N GLY A 103 11.01 0.09 22.56
CA GLY A 103 11.63 1.25 21.91
C GLY A 103 10.93 2.56 22.27
N TYR A 104 9.62 2.54 22.49
CA TYR A 104 8.87 3.71 22.95
C TYR A 104 9.04 3.98 24.44
N LEU A 105 9.30 2.95 25.26
CA LEU A 105 9.46 3.08 26.71
C LEU A 105 10.86 3.62 27.13
N LYS A 106 11.92 3.29 26.38
CA LYS A 106 13.32 3.51 26.80
C LYS A 106 13.91 4.91 26.54
N ALA A 107 13.09 5.87 26.08
CA ALA A 107 13.42 7.23 25.62
C ALA A 107 13.40 7.37 24.10
N SER A 108 12.20 7.69 23.59
CA SER A 108 11.96 8.09 22.21
C SER A 108 11.70 9.61 22.18
N PRO A 109 12.16 10.37 21.17
CA PRO A 109 11.97 11.83 21.07
C PRO A 109 10.52 12.20 20.69
N TYR A 110 9.53 11.64 21.38
CA TYR A 110 8.10 11.89 21.19
C TYR A 110 7.60 11.56 19.77
N PHE A 111 8.06 10.45 19.18
CA PHE A 111 7.60 10.03 17.86
C PHE A 111 6.10 9.75 17.85
N GLY A 112 5.37 10.46 17.00
CA GLY A 112 3.96 10.20 16.71
C GLY A 112 3.00 10.32 17.89
N CYS A 113 3.45 10.79 19.07
CA CYS A 113 2.63 10.83 20.28
C CYS A 113 1.68 12.03 20.31
N ILE A 114 0.61 11.89 21.08
CA ILE A 114 -0.25 13.02 21.42
C ILE A 114 0.41 13.79 22.57
N VAL A 115 0.80 15.03 22.32
CA VAL A 115 1.47 15.88 23.32
C VAL A 115 0.44 16.67 24.12
N GLY A 116 0.53 16.64 25.46
CA GLY A 116 -0.35 17.40 26.35
C GLY A 116 0.11 17.38 27.81
N ARG A 117 -0.42 18.26 28.68
CA ARG A 117 -1.41 19.33 28.43
C ARG A 117 -0.87 20.57 27.71
N TYR A 118 0.44 20.76 27.69
CA TYR A 118 1.09 21.83 26.94
C TYR A 118 2.12 21.20 26.01
N GLY A 119 1.94 21.39 24.71
CA GLY A 119 2.94 21.03 23.72
C GLY A 119 3.93 22.19 23.58
N ASN A 120 5.22 21.88 23.77
CA ASN A 120 6.35 22.84 23.76
C ASN A 120 6.64 23.50 25.12
N ARG A 121 7.52 24.50 25.12
CA ARG A 121 8.12 25.11 26.31
C ARG A 121 7.21 26.20 26.89
N ILE A 122 7.10 26.24 28.21
CA ILE A 122 6.54 27.37 28.95
C ILE A 122 7.68 28.00 29.74
N ALA A 123 7.89 29.30 29.58
CA ALA A 123 9.00 30.00 30.22
C ALA A 123 8.74 30.15 31.72
N LYS A 124 9.65 29.58 32.54
CA LYS A 124 9.57 29.55 34.03
C LYS A 124 8.52 28.57 34.61
N GLY A 125 8.12 27.57 33.83
CA GLY A 125 6.99 26.66 34.16
C GLY A 125 5.70 27.14 33.54
#